data_AF-S8DP19-F1
#
_entry.id   AF-S8DP19-F1
#
_cell.length_a   1.000
_cell.length_b   1.000
_cell.length_c   1.000
_cell.angle_alpha   90.00
_cell.angle_beta   90.00
_cell.angle_gamma   90.00
#
_symmetry.space_group_name_H-M   'P 1'
#
loop_
_entity.id
_entity.type
_entity.pdbx_description
1 polymer ?
#
loop_
_entity_poly.entity_id
_entity_poly.type
_entity_poly.pdbx_seq_one_letter_code
_entity_poly.pdbx_strand_id
1 'polypeptide(L)'
;PPKQDYIHVRARRGQATDSHSLAERARREKISERMRILQDLVPGCNKVIGKALVLDEIINYIQSLQRQVEFLSMKLEAVNSRVGLDGYPSKD
;
A
#
# COMPACT_ATOMS: atom_id res chain seq x y z
N PRO A 1 -6.17 56.66 -4.45
CA PRO A 1 -5.91 55.75 -3.31
C PRO A 1 -4.41 55.38 -3.23
N PRO A 2 -3.75 55.56 -2.08
CA PRO A 2 -2.35 55.15 -1.95
C PRO A 2 -2.26 53.62 -2.07
N LYS A 3 -1.28 53.12 -2.82
CA LYS A 3 -0.99 51.68 -2.90
C LYS A 3 -0.41 51.28 -1.54
N GLN A 4 -1.12 50.43 -0.79
CA GLN A 4 -0.59 49.85 0.43
C GLN A 4 0.61 48.99 0.07
N ASP A 5 1.78 49.33 0.62
CA ASP A 5 2.97 48.49 0.54
C ASP A 5 2.73 47.24 1.38
N TYR A 6 2.33 46.15 0.73
CA TYR A 6 2.18 44.86 1.37
C TYR A 6 3.56 44.25 1.59
N ILE A 7 3.95 44.09 2.85
CA ILE A 7 5.16 43.34 3.20
C ILE A 7 4.85 41.85 3.03
N HIS A 8 5.41 41.24 2.00
CA HIS A 8 5.33 39.80 1.80
C HIS A 8 6.22 39.07 2.80
N VAL A 9 5.63 38.66 3.93
CA VAL A 9 6.28 37.77 4.90
C VAL A 9 5.92 36.31 4.60
N ARG A 10 6.89 35.42 4.73
CA ARG A 10 6.66 33.98 4.59
C ARG A 10 5.73 33.49 5.70
N ALA A 11 4.63 32.83 5.33
CA ALA A 11 3.76 32.17 6.29
C ALA A 11 4.52 31.10 7.10
N ARG A 12 4.26 31.03 8.41
CA ARG A 12 4.82 29.96 9.26
C ARG A 12 4.27 28.59 8.83
N ARG A 13 4.99 27.51 9.16
CA ARG A 13 4.55 26.14 8.85
C ARG A 13 3.12 25.92 9.38
N GLY A 14 2.22 25.49 8.49
CA GLY A 14 0.81 25.24 8.83
C GLY A 14 -0.11 26.48 8.79
N GLN A 15 0.43 27.69 8.62
CA GLN A 15 -0.32 28.96 8.67
C GLN A 15 -0.68 29.51 7.28
N ALA A 16 -0.36 28.80 6.21
CA ALA A 16 -0.86 29.16 4.88
C ALA A 16 -2.39 29.03 4.86
N THR A 17 -3.06 30.12 4.51
CA THR A 17 -4.53 30.24 4.45
C THR A 17 -5.05 30.29 3.01
N ASP A 18 -4.17 30.33 2.01
CA ASP A 18 -4.58 30.24 0.61
C ASP A 18 -5.10 28.84 0.26
N SER A 19 -6.11 28.80 -0.61
CA SER A 19 -6.82 27.57 -0.97
C SER A 19 -5.90 26.50 -1.57
N HIS A 20 -4.92 26.92 -2.38
CA HIS A 20 -3.96 26.03 -3.03
C HIS A 20 -3.07 25.32 -1.99
N SER A 21 -2.51 26.06 -1.04
CA SER A 21 -1.69 25.49 0.05
C SER A 21 -2.49 24.57 0.97
N LEU A 22 -3.76 24.88 1.24
CA LEU A 22 -4.64 24.02 2.03
C LEU A 22 -4.94 22.71 1.30
N ALA A 23 -5.25 22.77 0.00
CA ALA A 23 -5.52 21.59 -0.83
C ALA A 23 -4.30 20.65 -0.91
N GLU A 24 -3.10 21.20 -1.13
CA GLU A 24 -1.87 20.41 -1.17
C GLU A 24 -1.57 19.75 0.18
N ARG A 25 -1.85 20.44 1.31
CA ARG A 25 -1.70 19.85 2.64
C ARG A 25 -2.60 18.64 2.82
N ALA A 26 -3.89 18.78 2.50
CA ALA A 26 -4.85 17.68 2.58
C ALA A 26 -4.43 16.48 1.70
N ARG A 27 -3.88 16.74 0.50
CA ARG A 27 -3.33 15.70 -0.37
C ARG A 27 -2.17 14.95 0.30
N ARG A 28 -1.22 15.66 0.91
CA ARG A 28 -0.07 15.07 1.61
C ARG A 28 -0.47 14.27 2.85
N GLU A 29 -1.46 14.74 3.58
CA GLU A 29 -2.03 14.03 4.74
C GLU A 29 -2.66 12.71 4.29
N LYS A 30 -3.49 12.75 3.23
CA LYS A 30 -4.08 11.54 2.64
C LYS A 30 -3.03 10.52 2.17
N ILE A 31 -1.93 10.99 1.57
CA ILE A 31 -0.81 10.12 1.17
C ILE A 31 -0.12 9.52 2.39
N SER A 32 0.14 10.32 3.41
CA SER A 32 0.80 9.87 4.65
C SER A 32 -0.04 8.81 5.37
N GLU A 33 -1.36 9.00 5.41
CA GLU A 33 -2.29 8.04 6.01
C GLU A 33 -2.27 6.70 5.25
N ARG A 34 -2.36 6.74 3.92
CA ARG A 34 -2.26 5.53 3.10
C ARG A 34 -0.92 4.82 3.27
N MET A 35 0.18 5.56 3.37
CA MET A 35 1.51 4.99 3.63
C MET A 35 1.58 4.29 4.99
N ARG A 36 0.93 4.83 6.02
CA ARG A 36 0.86 4.21 7.35
C ARG A 36 0.06 2.91 7.32
N ILE A 37 -1.11 2.93 6.69
CA ILE A 37 -1.94 1.72 6.53
C ILE A 37 -1.14 0.63 5.81
N LEU A 38 -0.42 0.97 4.73
CA LEU A 38 0.41 0.00 4.01
C LEU A 38 1.53 -0.58 4.90
N GLN A 39 2.18 0.25 5.72
CA GLN A 39 3.21 -0.23 6.66
C GLN A 39 2.63 -1.16 7.72
N ASP A 40 1.42 -0.89 8.22
CA ASP A 40 0.77 -1.71 9.25
C ASP A 40 0.32 -3.08 8.71
N LEU A 41 0.03 -3.17 7.41
CA LEU A 41 -0.37 -4.42 6.75
C LEU A 41 0.81 -5.35 6.40
N VAL A 42 2.02 -4.81 6.25
CA VAL A 42 3.17 -5.57 5.77
C VAL A 42 4.07 -5.98 6.94
N PRO A 43 4.28 -7.29 7.18
CA PRO A 43 5.14 -7.78 8.25
C PRO A 43 6.55 -7.19 8.17
N GLY A 44 7.05 -6.66 9.29
CA GLY A 44 8.41 -6.11 9.39
C GLY A 44 8.60 -4.71 8.80
N CYS A 45 7.60 -4.15 8.11
CA CYS A 45 7.71 -2.84 7.46
C CYS A 45 7.81 -1.68 8.47
N ASN A 46 7.25 -1.83 9.67
CA ASN A 46 7.31 -0.86 10.77
C ASN A 46 8.73 -0.54 11.28
N LYS A 47 9.73 -1.39 10.98
CA LYS A 47 11.14 -1.18 11.34
C LYS A 47 11.92 -0.46 10.24
N VAL A 48 11.32 -0.28 9.06
CA VAL A 48 11.99 0.27 7.88
C VAL A 48 11.95 1.79 7.91
N ILE A 49 13.12 2.42 7.83
CA ILE A 49 13.24 3.88 7.79
C ILE A 49 13.42 4.31 6.34
N GLY A 50 12.53 5.17 5.86
CA GLY A 50 12.61 5.77 4.52
C GLY A 50 11.50 5.29 3.60
N LYS A 51 10.90 6.24 2.86
CA LYS A 51 9.71 5.97 2.04
C LYS A 51 9.97 5.00 0.88
N ALA A 52 11.15 5.07 0.25
CA ALA A 52 11.50 4.18 -0.85
C ALA A 52 11.59 2.73 -0.37
N LEU A 53 12.37 2.48 0.70
CA LEU A 53 12.54 1.15 1.27
C LEU A 53 11.22 0.55 1.77
N VAL A 54 10.35 1.36 2.38
CA VAL A 54 8.99 0.92 2.75
C VAL A 54 8.22 0.43 1.53
N LEU A 55 8.28 1.15 0.41
CA LEU A 55 7.60 0.74 -0.82
C LEU A 55 8.21 -0.53 -1.41
N ASP A 56 9.53 -0.68 -1.38
CA ASP A 56 10.22 -1.88 -1.84
C ASP A 56 9.79 -3.11 -1.04
N GLU A 57 9.71 -3.00 0.30
CA GLU A 57 9.23 -4.08 1.16
C GLU A 57 7.76 -4.43 0.89
N ILE A 58 6.91 -3.43 0.65
CA ILE A 58 5.50 -3.67 0.26
C ILE A 58 5.43 -4.44 -1.06
N ILE A 59 6.22 -4.04 -2.06
CA ILE A 59 6.26 -4.72 -3.36
C ILE A 59 6.73 -6.17 -3.20
N ASN A 60 7.80 -6.39 -2.44
CA ASN A 60 8.35 -7.72 -2.17
C ASN A 60 7.32 -8.62 -1.47
N TYR A 61 6.59 -8.09 -0.49
CA TYR A 61 5.55 -8.83 0.21
C TYR A 61 4.41 -9.24 -0.72
N ILE A 62 3.91 -8.33 -1.56
CA ILE A 62 2.84 -8.63 -2.53
C ILE A 62 3.29 -9.72 -3.51
N GLN A 63 4.52 -9.63 -4.04
CA GLN A 63 5.05 -10.66 -4.95
C GLN A 63 5.19 -12.01 -4.25
N SER A 64 5.57 -12.03 -2.97
CA SER A 64 5.61 -13.26 -2.16
C SER A 64 4.23 -13.87 -2.01
N LEU A 65 3.20 -13.05 -1.72
CA LEU A 65 1.82 -13.51 -1.63
C LEU A 65 1.33 -14.08 -2.97
N GLN A 66 1.63 -13.44 -4.10
CA GLN A 66 1.28 -13.95 -5.42
C GLN A 66 1.88 -15.34 -5.68
N ARG A 67 3.16 -15.55 -5.36
CA ARG A 67 3.82 -16.86 -5.47
C ARG A 67 3.19 -17.91 -4.55
N GLN A 68 2.84 -17.53 -3.32
CA GLN A 68 2.17 -18.44 -2.39
C GLN A 68 0.80 -18.87 -2.89
N VAL A 69 0.01 -17.96 -3.47
CA VAL A 69 -1.29 -18.28 -4.08
C VAL A 69 -1.11 -19.24 -5.24
N GLU A 70 -0.17 -18.98 -6.16
CA GLU A 70 0.13 -19.87 -7.28
C GLU A 70 0.51 -21.28 -6.80
N PHE A 71 1.43 -21.37 -5.84
CA PHE A 71 1.87 -22.64 -5.27
C PHE A 71 0.72 -23.41 -4.60
N LEU A 72 -0.14 -22.73 -3.85
CA LEU A 72 -1.30 -23.35 -3.21
C LEU A 72 -2.32 -23.84 -4.25
N SER A 73 -2.57 -23.07 -5.31
CA SER A 73 -3.42 -23.50 -6.42
C SER A 73 -2.88 -24.77 -7.09
N MET A 74 -1.58 -24.83 -7.38
CA MET A 74 -0.95 -26.04 -7.92
C MET A 74 -1.09 -27.25 -6.98
N LYS A 75 -0.90 -27.05 -5.68
CA LYS A 75 -1.10 -28.11 -4.67
C LYS A 75 -2.54 -28.59 -4.62
N LEU A 76 -3.50 -27.69 -4.72
CA LEU A 76 -4.92 -28.03 -4.71
C LEU A 76 -5.29 -28.87 -5.94
N GLU A 77 -4.82 -28.48 -7.14
CA GLU A 77 -5.01 -29.25 -8.37
C GLU A 77 -4.38 -30.65 -8.29
N ALA A 78 -3.17 -30.75 -7.72
CA ALA A 78 -2.51 -32.03 -7.50
C ALA A 78 -3.28 -32.94 -6.53
N VAL A 79 -3.89 -32.37 -5.48
CA VAL A 79 -4.77 -33.12 -4.56
C VAL A 79 -6.05 -33.55 -5.26
N ASN A 80 -6.69 -32.64 -6.01
CA ASN A 80 -7.93 -32.93 -6.73
C ASN A 80 -7.73 -34.03 -7.78
N SER A 81 -6.58 -34.04 -8.45
CA SER A 81 -6.19 -35.08 -9.41
C SER A 81 -6.00 -36.45 -8.75
N ARG A 82 -5.55 -36.50 -7.49
CA ARG A 82 -5.44 -37.75 -6.72
C ARG A 82 -6.81 -38.25 -6.27
N VAL A 83 -7.67 -37.37 -5.78
CA VAL A 83 -9.04 -37.72 -5.39
C VAL A 83 -9.86 -38.21 -6.59
N GLY A 84 -9.59 -37.69 -7.80
CA GLY A 84 -10.22 -38.17 -9.04
C GLY A 84 -9.81 -39.58 -9.48
N LEU A 85 -8.67 -40.12 -9.03
CA LEU A 85 -8.24 -41.49 -9.32
C LEU A 85 -8.78 -42.51 -8.30
N ASP A 86 -9.14 -42.06 -7.09
CA ASP A 86 -9.70 -42.90 -6.02
C ASP A 86 -11.26 -42.93 -6.05
N GLY A 87 -11.88 -42.27 -7.03
CA GLY A 87 -13.32 -42.20 -7.22
C GLY A 87 -13.92 -43.44 -7.90
N TYR A 88 -14.25 -44.45 -7.11
CA TYR A 88 -15.14 -45.60 -7.38
C TYR A 88 -14.79 -46.53 -8.57
N PRO A 89 -14.53 -47.84 -8.35
CA PRO A 89 -14.62 -48.80 -9.44
C PRO A 89 -16.09 -48.86 -9.90
N SER A 90 -16.33 -48.58 -11.19
CA SER A 90 -17.57 -49.01 -11.85
C SER A 90 -17.73 -50.50 -11.58
N LYS A 91 -18.72 -50.84 -10.74
CA LYS A 91 -19.22 -52.21 -10.66
C LYS A 91 -20.13 -52.43 -11.87
N ASP A 92 -19.85 -53.53 -12.54
CA ASP A 92 -20.61 -54.13 -13.64
C ASP A 92 -22.13 -54.16 -13.40
#